data_AF-A0A933ZWF8-F1
#
_entry.id   AF-A0A933ZWF8-F1
#
_cell.length_a   1.000
_cell.length_b   1.000
_cell.length_c   1.000
_cell.angle_alpha   90.00
_cell.angle_beta   90.00
_cell.angle_gamma   90.00
#
_symmetry.space_group_name_H-M   'P 1'
#
loop_
_entity.id
_entity.type
_entity.pdbx_description
1 polymer ?
#
loop_
_entity_poly.entity_id
_entity_poly.type
_entity_poly.pdbx_seq_one_letter_code
_entity_poly.pdbx_strand_id
1 'polypeptide(L)' 'VAEGSPEANDGLPGLSVTVGAARGEKCVRCWTYAEDRGKDPGHPELCGRCAEAV' A
#
# COMPACT_ATOMS: atom_id res chain seq x y z
N VAL A 1 11.93 9.79 -8.53
CA VAL A 1 11.64 9.05 -7.28
C VAL A 1 12.93 8.34 -6.90
N ALA A 2 13.38 8.45 -5.65
CA ALA A 2 14.71 7.95 -5.26
C ALA A 2 14.76 6.42 -5.31
N GLU A 3 15.72 5.92 -6.07
CA GLU A 3 15.97 4.50 -6.32
C GLU A 3 16.78 3.94 -5.14
N GLY A 4 16.23 2.95 -4.43
CA GLY A 4 16.92 2.30 -3.31
C GLY A 4 18.22 1.63 -3.78
N SER A 5 19.32 1.93 -3.11
CA SER A 5 20.64 1.35 -3.36
C SER A 5 20.60 -0.18 -3.14
N PRO A 6 21.21 -1.00 -4.02
CA PRO A 6 21.29 -2.43 -3.80
C PRO A 6 22.33 -2.70 -2.69
N GLU A 7 21.89 -2.71 -1.44
CA GLU A 7 22.67 -3.27 -0.35
C GLU A 7 22.84 -4.78 -0.60
N ALA A 8 24.08 -5.26 -0.55
CA ALA A 8 24.39 -6.67 -0.80
C ALA A 8 23.66 -7.54 0.23
N ASN A 9 22.83 -8.46 -0.24
CA ASN A 9 22.14 -9.41 0.64
C ASN A 9 23.12 -10.51 1.06
N ASP A 10 23.76 -10.33 2.21
CA ASP A 10 24.82 -11.20 2.77
C ASP A 10 24.38 -12.68 2.94
N GLY A 11 23.07 -12.97 2.95
CA GLY A 11 22.53 -14.33 3.07
C GLY A 11 21.83 -14.90 1.83
N LEU A 12 21.59 -14.07 0.80
CA LEU A 12 20.85 -14.46 -0.42
C LEU A 12 21.53 -13.85 -1.66
N PRO A 13 22.66 -14.43 -2.11
CA PRO A 13 23.38 -13.94 -3.28
C PRO A 13 22.47 -13.96 -4.51
N GLY A 14 22.33 -12.80 -5.17
CA GLY A 14 21.48 -12.62 -6.36
C GLY A 14 20.06 -12.12 -6.08
N LEU A 15 19.64 -11.96 -4.81
CA LEU A 15 18.35 -11.34 -4.50
C LEU A 15 18.46 -9.80 -4.53
N SER A 16 17.63 -9.17 -5.37
CA SER A 16 17.44 -7.71 -5.39
C SER A 16 15.99 -7.37 -5.05
N VAL A 17 15.80 -6.32 -4.24
CA VAL A 17 14.48 -5.85 -3.79
C VAL A 17 14.37 -4.37 -4.10
N THR A 18 13.23 -3.96 -4.66
CA THR A 18 12.91 -2.55 -4.90
C THR A 18 11.70 -2.17 -4.06
N VAL A 19 11.79 -1.02 -3.39
CA VAL A 19 10.70 -0.47 -2.58
C VAL A 19 10.20 0.81 -3.25
N GLY A 20 8.89 0.92 -3.42
CA GLY A 20 8.23 2.10 -3.96
C GLY A 20 6.97 2.43 -3.17
N ALA A 21 6.49 3.67 -3.29
CA ALA A 21 5.24 4.08 -2.69
C ALA A 21 4.07 3.27 -3.27
N ALA A 22 3.17 2.80 -2.40
CA ALA A 22 1.94 2.14 -2.82
C ALA A 22 0.99 3.14 -3.51
N ARG A 23 0.19 2.63 -4.45
CA ARG A 23 -0.82 3.44 -5.16
C ARG A 23 -2.06 3.67 -4.30
N GLY A 24 -2.82 4.72 -4.63
CA GLY A 24 -4.07 5.06 -3.95
C GLY A 24 -3.85 5.80 -2.63
N GLU A 25 -4.80 5.64 -1.70
CA GLU A 25 -4.82 6.36 -0.44
C GLU A 25 -4.93 5.39 0.75
N LYS A 26 -4.36 5.79 1.90
CA LYS A 26 -4.42 5.02 3.13
C LYS A 26 -5.86 4.98 3.65
N CYS A 27 -6.41 3.78 3.82
CA CYS A 27 -7.67 3.58 4.52
C CYS A 27 -7.49 3.82 6.03
N VAL A 28 -8.39 4.60 6.65
CA VAL A 28 -8.30 4.92 8.09
C VAL A 28 -8.58 3.73 9.01
N ARG A 29 -9.32 2.72 8.52
CA ARG A 29 -9.71 1.52 9.29
C ARG A 29 -8.70 0.39 9.23
N CYS A 30 -8.20 0.03 8.03
CA CYS A 30 -7.28 -1.10 7.86
C CYS A 30 -5.83 -0.69 7.59
N TRP A 31 -5.56 0.61 7.41
CA TRP A 31 -4.23 1.19 7.13
C TRP A 31 -3.54 0.68 5.86
N THR A 32 -4.25 -0.08 5.03
CA THR A 32 -3.78 -0.47 3.70
C THR A 32 -4.04 0.67 2.72
N TYR A 33 -3.09 0.94 1.83
CA TYR A 33 -3.30 1.82 0.69
C TYR A 33 -4.18 1.13 -0.35
N ALA A 34 -5.25 1.80 -0.76
CA ALA A 34 -6.20 1.26 -1.72
C ALA A 34 -6.64 2.34 -2.71
N GLU A 35 -6.84 1.95 -3.97
CA GLU A 35 -7.30 2.83 -5.05
C GLU A 35 -8.83 3.01 -5.04
N ASP A 36 -9.53 2.31 -4.16
CA ASP A 36 -10.99 2.34 -3.99
C ASP A 36 -11.44 3.04 -2.70
N ARG A 37 -10.54 3.75 -2.01
CA ARG A 37 -10.91 4.61 -0.89
C ARG A 37 -11.97 5.62 -1.34
N GLY A 38 -13.05 5.73 -0.59
CA GLY A 38 -14.10 6.72 -0.78
C GLY A 38 -15.05 6.48 -1.95
N LYS A 39 -15.05 5.26 -2.53
CA LYS A 39 -16.07 4.89 -3.53
C LYS A 39 -17.47 4.73 -2.94
N ASP A 40 -17.57 4.41 -1.65
CA ASP A 40 -18.85 4.36 -0.94
C ASP A 40 -19.19 5.74 -0.37
N PRO A 41 -20.32 6.36 -0.79
CA PRO A 41 -20.69 7.71 -0.34
C PRO A 41 -21.12 7.77 1.13
N GLY A 42 -21.53 6.65 1.74
CA GLY A 42 -21.78 6.56 3.18
C GLY A 42 -20.49 6.43 4.01
N HIS A 43 -19.42 5.96 3.38
CA HIS A 43 -18.12 5.73 4.02
C HIS A 43 -16.94 6.32 3.19
N PRO A 44 -16.87 7.65 3.01
CA PRO A 44 -15.91 8.31 2.13
C PRO A 44 -14.44 8.15 2.55
N GLU A 45 -14.18 7.76 3.80
CA GLU A 45 -12.82 7.58 4.31
C GLU A 45 -12.33 6.12 4.30
N LEU A 46 -13.22 5.18 3.96
CA LEU A 46 -12.95 3.73 3.95
C LEU A 46 -12.68 3.22 2.52
N CYS A 47 -11.88 2.16 2.42
CA CYS A 47 -11.80 1.35 1.19
C CYS A 47 -13.03 0.44 1.06
N GLY A 48 -13.26 -0.11 -0.14
CA GLY A 48 -14.45 -0.91 -0.44
C GLY A 48 -14.63 -2.08 0.53
N ARG A 49 -13.55 -2.84 0.79
CA ARG A 49 -13.56 -3.93 1.79
C ARG A 49 -14.00 -3.46 3.18
N CYS A 50 -13.56 -2.28 3.60
CA CYS A 50 -13.89 -1.76 4.92
C CYS A 50 -15.32 -1.20 4.96
N ALA A 51 -15.82 -0.64 3.86
CA ALA A 51 -17.19 -0.16 3.72
C ALA A 51 -18.21 -1.32 3.71
N GLU A 52 -17.90 -2.46 3.09
CA GLU A 52 -18.77 -3.66 3.12
C GLU A 52 -18.92 -4.29 4.51
N ALA A 53 -18.03 -3.96 5.44
CA ALA A 53 -17.99 -4.52 6.79
C ALA A 53 -18.49 -3.53 7.86
N VAL A 54 -19.31 -2.56 7.47
CA VAL A 54 -19.98 -1.59 8.36
C VAL A 54 -21.49 -1.81 8.33
#